data_AF-A0A6L7ZW79-F1
#
_entry.id   AF-A0A6L7ZW79-F1
#
_cell.length_a   1.000
_cell.length_b   1.000
_cell.length_c   1.000
_cell.angle_alpha   90.00
_cell.angle_beta   90.00
_cell.angle_gamma   90.00
#
_symmetry.space_group_name_H-M   'P 1'
#
loop_
_entity.id
_entity.type
_entity.pdbx_description
1 polymer ?
#
loop_
_entity_poly.entity_id
_entity_poly.type
_entity_poly.pdbx_seq_one_letter_code
_entity_poly.pdbx_strand_id
1 'polypeptide(L)'
;MAQSDRDRTAARTPEGVKAAARSLPMTLSEIEAVRRQIQPCWNFPAGAQDAGSLRVLIRIWLNRDGSVRDAKVLDQGRLAGNSKLRAAADAGLRAVNNPRCSPLRLPPEKFDRWKVLTIDFDPSKLKSG
;
A
#
# COMPACT_ATOMS: atom_id res chain seq x y z
N MET A 1 -55.89 -16.27 25.80
CA MET A 1 -54.64 -17.00 26.07
C MET A 1 -53.66 -16.72 24.93
N ALA A 2 -52.50 -16.16 25.31
CA ALA A 2 -51.19 -16.12 24.66
C ALA A 2 -51.01 -15.56 23.22
N GLN A 3 -50.35 -14.40 23.16
CA GLN A 3 -49.55 -13.88 22.03
C GLN A 3 -48.23 -14.65 21.90
N SER A 4 -47.78 -14.92 20.67
CA SER A 4 -46.40 -15.22 20.21
C SER A 4 -46.56 -15.85 18.81
N ASP A 5 -45.88 -15.52 17.72
CA ASP A 5 -44.49 -15.17 17.47
C ASP A 5 -44.42 -14.60 16.04
N ARG A 6 -44.07 -13.33 15.84
CA ARG A 6 -43.52 -12.85 14.55
C ARG A 6 -42.56 -11.68 14.74
N ASP A 7 -41.66 -11.81 15.72
CA ASP A 7 -40.45 -10.99 15.74
C ASP A 7 -39.38 -11.71 14.89
N ARG A 8 -39.49 -11.56 13.56
CA ARG A 8 -38.42 -11.92 12.62
C ARG A 8 -37.56 -10.70 12.33
N THR A 9 -37.10 -10.03 13.36
CA THR A 9 -35.95 -9.14 13.24
C THR A 9 -34.71 -9.99 13.48
N ALA A 10 -34.21 -10.62 12.41
CA ALA A 10 -32.90 -11.26 12.43
C ALA A 10 -31.87 -10.18 12.77
N ALA A 11 -31.53 -10.09 14.06
CA ALA A 11 -30.43 -9.29 14.55
C ALA A 11 -29.19 -9.75 13.78
N ARG A 12 -28.73 -8.92 12.83
CA ARG A 12 -27.45 -9.11 12.18
C ARG A 12 -26.42 -9.02 13.30
N THR A 13 -25.96 -10.17 13.75
CA THR A 13 -24.90 -10.26 14.75
C THR A 13 -23.69 -9.46 14.24
N PRO A 14 -22.99 -8.71 15.12
CA PRO A 14 -21.82 -7.90 14.74
C PRO A 14 -20.74 -8.67 13.96
N GLU A 15 -20.72 -10.00 14.11
CA GLU A 15 -19.82 -10.93 13.44
C GLU A 15 -20.02 -10.98 11.91
N GLY A 16 -21.26 -10.99 11.42
CA GLY A 16 -21.56 -11.04 9.99
C GLY A 16 -21.16 -9.75 9.26
N VAL A 17 -21.29 -8.61 9.92
CA VAL A 17 -20.86 -7.30 9.41
C VAL A 17 -19.32 -7.22 9.35
N LYS A 18 -18.62 -7.72 10.38
CA LYS A 18 -17.15 -7.79 10.39
C LYS A 18 -16.62 -8.75 9.33
N ALA A 19 -17.24 -9.91 9.12
CA ALA A 19 -16.83 -10.88 8.11
C ALA A 19 -16.94 -10.29 6.68
N ALA A 20 -18.03 -9.59 6.38
CA ALA A 20 -18.19 -8.90 5.11
C ALA A 20 -17.11 -7.82 4.90
N ALA A 21 -16.82 -7.00 5.93
CA ALA A 21 -15.81 -5.93 5.85
C ALA A 21 -14.39 -6.45 5.56
N ARG A 22 -14.02 -7.63 6.05
CA ARG A 22 -12.73 -8.30 5.79
C ARG A 22 -12.56 -8.69 4.32
N SER A 23 -13.67 -9.06 3.67
CA SER A 23 -13.67 -9.51 2.27
C SER A 23 -13.66 -8.36 1.27
N LEU A 24 -13.95 -7.13 1.69
CA LEU A 24 -13.96 -5.98 0.81
C LEU A 24 -12.55 -5.65 0.30
N PRO A 25 -12.42 -5.17 -0.95
CA PRO A 25 -11.15 -4.62 -1.43
C PRO A 25 -10.73 -3.39 -0.60
N MET A 26 -9.47 -2.99 -0.74
CA MET A 26 -9.06 -1.67 -0.25
C MET A 26 -9.80 -0.59 -1.02
N THR A 27 -10.33 0.37 -0.28
CA THR A 27 -10.94 1.58 -0.82
C THR A 27 -9.85 2.50 -1.39
N LEU A 28 -10.24 3.42 -2.27
CA LEU A 28 -9.32 4.43 -2.80
C LEU A 28 -8.65 5.24 -1.67
N SER A 29 -9.43 5.63 -0.65
CA SER A 29 -8.92 6.39 0.50
C SER A 29 -7.86 5.63 1.30
N GLU A 30 -8.00 4.30 1.43
CA GLU A 30 -7.02 3.44 2.10
C GLU A 30 -5.73 3.32 1.27
N ILE A 31 -5.84 3.15 -0.04
CA ILE A 31 -4.68 3.11 -0.96
C ILE A 31 -3.92 4.45 -0.92
N GLU A 32 -4.65 5.57 -1.00
CA GLU A 32 -4.05 6.90 -0.92
C GLU A 32 -3.43 7.17 0.46
N ALA A 33 -4.00 6.62 1.54
CA ALA A 33 -3.38 6.71 2.87
C ALA A 33 -2.04 5.96 2.96
N VAL A 34 -1.89 4.81 2.30
CA VAL A 34 -0.59 4.13 2.18
C VAL A 34 0.41 5.00 1.42
N ARG A 35 -0.01 5.54 0.27
CA ARG A 35 0.85 6.38 -0.56
C ARG A 35 1.37 7.60 0.21
N ARG A 36 0.49 8.30 0.93
CA ARG A 36 0.85 9.46 1.76
C ARG A 36 1.81 9.12 2.90
N GLN A 37 1.74 7.90 3.44
CA GLN A 37 2.66 7.48 4.50
C GLN A 37 4.08 7.24 3.98
N ILE A 38 4.23 6.74 2.74
CA ILE A 38 5.55 6.42 2.16
C ILE A 38 6.19 7.65 1.50
N GLN A 39 5.38 8.54 0.92
CA GLN A 39 5.83 9.70 0.15
C GLN A 39 6.91 10.55 0.84
N PRO A 40 6.84 10.87 2.14
CA PRO A 40 7.88 11.67 2.83
C PRO A 40 9.25 10.98 2.91
N CYS A 41 9.29 9.65 2.89
CA CYS A 41 10.54 8.90 2.92
C CYS A 41 11.14 8.69 1.53
N TRP A 42 10.43 9.09 0.48
CA TRP A 42 10.91 8.95 -0.88
C TRP A 42 11.83 10.09 -1.26
N ASN A 43 13.13 9.87 -1.05
CA ASN A 43 14.18 10.80 -1.47
C ASN A 43 14.67 10.44 -2.88
N PHE A 44 14.00 10.97 -3.90
CA PHE A 44 14.37 10.76 -5.29
C PHE A 44 15.50 11.71 -5.72
N PRO A 45 16.46 11.28 -6.55
CA PRO A 45 17.54 12.15 -7.00
C PRO A 45 16.99 13.39 -7.71
N ALA A 46 17.48 14.57 -7.35
CA ALA A 46 17.19 15.82 -8.06
C ALA A 46 17.57 15.69 -9.55
N GLY A 47 16.79 16.30 -10.44
CA GLY A 47 17.03 16.24 -11.90
C GLY A 47 16.42 15.02 -12.62
N ALA A 48 15.57 14.26 -11.91
CA ALA A 48 14.86 13.11 -12.48
C ALA A 48 13.37 13.42 -12.83
N GLN A 49 12.98 14.70 -12.69
CA GLN A 49 11.62 15.21 -12.92
C GLN A 49 11.18 15.12 -14.39
N ASP A 50 12.13 15.17 -15.33
CA ASP A 50 11.85 15.09 -16.78
C ASP A 50 11.77 13.66 -17.33
N ALA A 51 11.95 12.66 -16.47
CA ALA A 51 12.11 11.29 -16.89
C ALA A 51 10.98 10.41 -16.34
N GLY A 52 9.81 10.45 -16.98
CA GLY A 52 8.79 9.40 -16.82
C GLY A 52 9.34 7.99 -17.09
N SER A 53 10.50 7.91 -17.78
CA SER A 53 11.31 6.70 -17.94
C SER A 53 11.93 6.16 -16.64
N LEU A 54 11.90 6.90 -15.53
CA LEU A 54 12.41 6.48 -14.22
C LEU A 54 11.35 5.95 -13.26
N ARG A 55 10.14 5.67 -13.76
CA ARG A 55 9.11 4.97 -13.01
C ARG A 55 9.56 3.57 -12.58
N VAL A 56 9.50 3.30 -11.28
CA VAL A 56 9.85 2.00 -10.67
C VAL A 56 8.66 1.42 -9.91
N LEU A 57 8.38 0.14 -10.12
CA LEU A 57 7.39 -0.60 -9.35
C LEU A 57 8.08 -1.47 -8.30
N ILE A 58 7.73 -1.27 -7.04
CA ILE A 58 8.27 -2.06 -5.91
C ILE A 58 7.13 -2.83 -5.26
N ARG A 59 7.25 -4.15 -5.23
CA ARG A 59 6.37 -5.01 -4.45
C ARG A 59 6.89 -5.10 -3.02
N ILE A 60 6.02 -4.86 -2.06
CA ILE A 60 6.30 -4.98 -0.64
C ILE A 60 5.44 -6.07 -0.02
N TRP A 61 6.00 -6.80 0.93
CA TRP A 61 5.30 -7.75 1.78
C TRP A 61 5.25 -7.17 3.18
N LEU A 62 4.06 -7.16 3.79
CA LEU A 62 3.81 -6.54 5.08
C LEU A 62 3.46 -7.59 6.13
N ASN A 63 3.89 -7.34 7.36
CA ASN A 63 3.42 -8.04 8.54
C ASN A 63 2.04 -7.48 8.97
N ARG A 64 1.33 -8.21 9.84
CA ARG A 64 -0.01 -7.80 10.32
C ARG A 64 0.00 -6.48 11.11
N ASP A 65 1.14 -6.10 11.67
CA ASP A 65 1.34 -4.82 12.35
C ASP A 65 1.61 -3.65 11.38
N GLY A 66 1.66 -3.92 10.08
CA GLY A 66 1.95 -2.93 9.04
C GLY A 66 3.44 -2.69 8.78
N SER A 67 4.34 -3.39 9.47
CA SER A 67 5.79 -3.32 9.20
C SER A 67 6.15 -4.01 7.88
N VAL A 68 7.17 -3.50 7.20
CA VAL A 68 7.69 -4.12 5.97
C VAL A 68 8.53 -5.35 6.31
N ARG A 69 8.15 -6.50 5.76
CA ARG A 69 8.86 -7.77 5.89
C ARG A 69 9.88 -7.98 4.78
N ASP A 70 9.52 -7.62 3.55
CA ASP A 70 10.37 -7.76 2.37
C ASP A 70 9.94 -6.73 1.31
N ALA A 71 10.85 -6.35 0.41
CA ALA A 71 10.61 -5.44 -0.69
C ALA A 71 11.45 -5.80 -1.92
N LYS A 72 10.82 -5.85 -3.10
CA LYS A 72 11.48 -6.22 -4.37
C LYS A 72 11.04 -5.32 -5.51
N VAL A 73 12.01 -4.90 -6.31
CA VAL A 73 11.76 -4.24 -7.59
C VAL A 73 11.19 -5.27 -8.56
N LEU A 74 10.06 -4.96 -9.20
CA LEU A 74 9.39 -5.90 -10.11
C LEU A 74 10.08 -5.98 -11.47
N ASP A 75 10.52 -4.84 -11.99
CA ASP A 75 11.12 -4.76 -13.33
C ASP A 75 12.64 -4.66 -13.26
N GLN A 76 13.27 -5.77 -12.86
CA GLN A 76 14.73 -5.85 -12.78
C GLN A 76 15.39 -5.81 -14.16
N GLY A 77 14.68 -6.25 -15.21
CA GLY A 77 15.19 -6.25 -16.59
C GLY A 77 15.52 -4.85 -17.09
N ARG A 78 14.66 -3.86 -16.79
CA ARG A 78 14.92 -2.45 -17.15
C ARG A 78 16.10 -1.82 -16.41
N LEU A 79 16.54 -2.39 -15.29
CA LEU A 79 17.69 -1.88 -14.53
C LEU A 79 19.03 -2.18 -15.23
N ALA A 80 19.06 -3.15 -16.14
CA ALA A 80 20.23 -3.47 -16.93
C ALA A 80 20.57 -2.28 -17.85
N GLY A 81 21.80 -1.77 -17.75
CA GLY A 81 22.26 -0.65 -18.57
C GLY A 81 21.75 0.75 -18.19
N ASN A 82 20.83 0.89 -17.22
CA ASN A 82 20.30 2.20 -16.80
C ASN A 82 20.65 2.54 -15.35
N SER A 83 21.76 3.27 -15.15
CA SER A 83 22.22 3.70 -13.82
C SER A 83 21.23 4.61 -13.10
N LYS A 84 20.52 5.49 -13.83
CA LYS A 84 19.51 6.38 -13.25
C LYS A 84 18.30 5.59 -12.72
N LEU A 85 17.84 4.60 -13.47
CA LEU A 85 16.74 3.73 -13.03
C LEU A 85 17.14 2.87 -11.84
N ARG A 86 18.40 2.42 -11.76
CA ARG A 86 18.93 1.74 -10.59
C ARG A 86 18.94 2.64 -9.35
N ALA A 87 19.44 3.87 -9.48
CA ALA A 87 19.42 4.83 -8.39
C ALA A 87 17.98 5.16 -7.93
N ALA A 88 17.03 5.27 -8.86
CA ALA A 88 15.61 5.41 -8.60
C ALA A 88 15.03 4.21 -7.82
N ALA A 89 15.39 2.99 -8.23
CA ALA A 89 14.96 1.77 -7.57
C ALA A 89 15.51 1.64 -6.15
N ASP A 90 16.80 1.95 -5.96
CA ASP A 90 17.44 1.97 -4.65
C ASP A 90 16.80 3.02 -3.73
N ALA A 91 16.46 4.20 -4.27
CA ALA A 91 15.75 5.23 -3.54
C ALA A 91 14.35 4.76 -3.10
N GLY A 92 13.60 4.10 -3.98
CA GLY A 92 12.30 3.51 -3.63
C GLY A 92 12.41 2.42 -2.56
N LEU A 93 13.42 1.53 -2.66
CA LEU A 93 13.67 0.50 -1.65
C LEU A 93 14.02 1.09 -0.29
N ARG A 94 14.83 2.16 -0.24
CA ARG A 94 15.09 2.89 1.00
C ARG A 94 13.83 3.54 1.56
N ALA A 95 12.95 4.07 0.72
CA ALA A 95 11.73 4.74 1.14
C ALA A 95 10.76 3.78 1.84
N VAL A 96 10.50 2.61 1.24
CA VAL A 96 9.58 1.62 1.82
C VAL A 96 10.13 1.01 3.11
N ASN A 97 11.45 0.83 3.21
CA ASN A 97 12.10 0.27 4.40
C ASN A 97 12.46 1.33 5.46
N ASN A 98 12.07 2.60 5.27
CA ASN A 98 12.42 3.66 6.19
C ASN A 98 11.60 3.56 7.50
N PRO A 99 12.24 3.49 8.69
CA PRO A 99 11.54 3.43 9.98
C PRO A 99 10.64 4.63 10.28
N ARG A 100 10.76 5.75 9.56
CA ARG A 100 9.85 6.91 9.71
C ARG A 100 8.51 6.71 8.99
N CYS A 101 8.47 5.82 7.99
CA CYS A 101 7.29 5.56 7.16
C CYS A 101 6.74 4.14 7.35
N SER A 102 7.34 3.36 8.25
CA SER A 102 6.90 2.03 8.67
C SER A 102 6.80 2.02 10.21
N PRO A 103 5.80 1.38 10.83
CA PRO A 103 4.75 0.58 10.19
C PRO A 103 3.65 1.40 9.53
N LEU A 104 3.05 0.85 8.48
CA LEU A 104 1.92 1.45 7.77
C LEU A 104 0.61 1.25 8.55
N ARG A 105 -0.16 2.32 8.68
CA ARG A 105 -1.50 2.30 9.28
C ARG A 105 -2.51 1.79 8.24
N LEU A 106 -2.91 0.54 8.41
CA LEU A 106 -3.82 -0.19 7.52
C LEU A 106 -4.91 -0.87 8.35
N PRO A 107 -6.13 -1.06 7.81
CA PRO A 107 -7.21 -1.75 8.52
C PRO A 107 -6.81 -3.22 8.80
N PRO A 108 -6.62 -3.63 10.06
CA PRO A 108 -6.12 -4.97 10.41
C PRO A 108 -7.03 -6.09 9.93
N GLU A 109 -8.33 -5.83 9.82
CA GLU A 109 -9.33 -6.76 9.32
C GLU A 109 -9.16 -7.07 7.82
N LYS A 110 -8.54 -6.16 7.06
CA LYS A 110 -8.30 -6.35 5.62
C LYS A 110 -6.91 -6.90 5.30
N PHE A 111 -6.21 -7.51 6.27
CA PHE A 111 -4.83 -7.96 6.10
C PHE A 111 -4.57 -8.74 4.81
N ASP A 112 -5.46 -9.65 4.44
CA ASP A 112 -5.31 -10.43 3.20
C ASP A 112 -5.32 -9.60 1.92
N ARG A 113 -5.84 -8.37 1.97
CA ARG A 113 -5.88 -7.42 0.85
C ARG A 113 -4.63 -6.56 0.73
N TRP A 114 -3.84 -6.42 1.78
CA TRP A 114 -2.69 -5.51 1.80
C TRP A 114 -1.39 -6.14 2.32
N LYS A 115 -1.41 -7.41 2.74
CA LYS A 115 -0.18 -8.16 3.08
C LYS A 115 0.86 -8.19 1.94
N VAL A 116 0.42 -7.94 0.71
CA VAL A 116 1.29 -7.67 -0.45
C VAL A 116 0.76 -6.45 -1.19
N LEU A 117 1.58 -5.42 -1.36
CA LEU A 117 1.24 -4.22 -2.13
C LEU A 117 2.28 -3.97 -3.22
N THR A 118 1.88 -3.30 -4.29
CA THR A 118 2.83 -2.76 -5.28
C THR A 118 2.78 -1.24 -5.19
N ILE A 119 3.91 -0.63 -4.85
CA ILE A 119 4.08 0.81 -4.77
C ILE A 119 4.63 1.31 -6.11
N ASP A 120 3.97 2.31 -6.66
CA ASP A 120 4.32 2.94 -7.92
C ASP A 120 5.12 4.22 -7.68
N PHE A 121 6.43 4.10 -7.81
CA PHE A 121 7.37 5.21 -7.70
C PHE A 121 7.51 5.89 -9.06
N ASP A 122 6.53 6.74 -9.38
CA ASP A 122 6.46 7.55 -10.60
C ASP A 122 6.76 9.03 -10.31
N PRO A 123 7.91 9.57 -10.77
CA PRO A 123 8.30 10.95 -10.52
C PRO A 123 7.32 11.97 -11.11
N SER A 124 6.60 11.64 -12.18
CA SER A 124 5.59 12.54 -12.78
C SER A 124 4.39 12.77 -11.86
N LYS A 125 4.18 11.88 -10.88
CA LYS A 125 3.15 12.00 -9.85
C LYS A 125 3.61 12.78 -8.62
N LEU A 126 4.90 13.14 -8.56
CA LEU A 126 5.45 14.12 -7.61
C LEU A 126 5.32 15.51 -8.25
N LYS A 127 4.09 16.02 -8.37
CA LYS A 127 3.94 17.45 -8.68
C LYS A 127 4.48 18.22 -7.48
N SER A 128 5.57 18.96 -7.69
CA SER A 128 5.99 20.01 -6.77
C SER A 128 4.80 20.93 -6.58
N GLY A 129 4.26 20.97 -5.37
CA GLY A 129 3.41 22.08 -4.95
C GLY A 129 4.25 23.35 -4.84
#